data_AF-G3P944-F1
#
_entry.id   AF-G3P944-F1
#
_cell.length_a   1.000
_cell.length_b   1.000
_cell.length_c   1.000
_cell.angle_alpha   90.00
_cell.angle_beta   90.00
_cell.angle_gamma   90.00
#
_symmetry.space_group_name_H-M   'P 1'
#
loop_
_entity.id
_entity.type
_entity.pdbx_description
1 polymer ?
#
loop_
_entity_poly.entity_id
_entity_poly.type
_entity_poly.pdbx_seq_one_letter_code
_entity_poly.pdbx_strand_id
1 'polypeptide(L)'
;TPFCIHHSGAHGVREEPRFVTARAGESVILGCDVSPPLDGQQPPYVVEWFKFGVPIPFFINFRFYPPHVDPEYTGRASLHGKASLQIDPVRS
;
A
#
# COMPACT_ATOMS: atom_id res chain seq x y z
N THR A 1 2.70 12.45 0.16
CA THR A 1 3.48 11.22 0.45
C THR A 1 2.54 10.08 0.74
N PRO A 2 2.60 8.97 -0.02
CA PRO A 2 1.82 7.79 0.26
C PRO A 2 2.36 7.00 1.46
N PHE A 3 1.47 6.39 2.25
CA PHE A 3 1.82 5.46 3.34
C PHE A 3 0.76 4.38 3.48
N CYS A 4 1.12 3.21 3.99
CA CYS A 4 0.16 2.13 4.23
C CYS A 4 -0.27 2.07 5.69
N ILE A 5 -1.48 1.58 5.94
CA ILE A 5 -1.91 1.10 7.24
C ILE A 5 -2.30 -0.37 7.09
N HIS A 6 -1.75 -1.23 7.94
CA HIS A 6 -2.21 -2.62 8.06
C HIS A 6 -2.61 -2.89 9.52
N HIS A 7 -3.78 -3.49 9.71
CA HIS A 7 -4.27 -3.87 11.03
C HIS A 7 -3.84 -5.30 11.36
N SER A 8 -2.65 -5.49 11.91
CA SER A 8 -2.33 -6.72 12.64
C SER A 8 -2.83 -6.57 14.07
N GLY A 9 -3.62 -7.53 14.55
CA GLY A 9 -4.05 -7.57 15.94
C GLY A 9 -2.84 -7.51 16.89
N ALA A 10 -2.89 -6.57 17.82
CA ALA A 10 -1.92 -6.30 18.89
C ALA A 10 -0.50 -5.90 18.41
N HIS A 11 -0.14 -4.66 18.71
CA HIS A 11 1.11 -3.95 18.38
C HIS A 11 1.15 -3.26 17.01
N GLY A 12 0.66 -2.01 17.01
CA GLY A 12 1.07 -1.02 16.01
C GLY A 12 2.54 -0.67 16.21
N VAL A 13 3.43 -1.47 15.62
CA VAL A 13 4.82 -1.07 15.44
C VAL A 13 4.79 0.06 14.42
N ARG A 14 5.14 1.28 14.86
CA ARG A 14 5.35 2.41 13.95
C ARG A 14 6.59 2.07 13.13
N GLU A 15 6.38 1.54 11.94
CA GLU A 15 7.46 1.37 10.97
C GLU A 15 8.06 2.76 10.69
N GLU A 16 9.37 2.86 10.71
CA GLU A 16 10.05 4.11 10.44
C GLU A 16 9.72 4.53 8.99
N PRO A 17 9.27 5.78 8.76
CA PRO A 17 8.85 6.21 7.43
C PRO A 17 10.02 6.10 6.46
N ARG A 18 9.89 5.19 5.48
CA ARG A 18 10.89 5.02 4.42
C ARG A 18 10.63 6.04 3.31
N PHE A 19 11.56 6.99 3.15
CA PHE A 19 11.53 7.91 2.03
C PHE A 19 12.02 7.22 0.77
N VAL A 20 11.22 7.28 -0.30
CA VAL A 20 11.55 6.73 -1.61
C VAL A 20 11.49 7.85 -2.63
N THR A 21 12.49 7.93 -3.50
CA THR A 21 12.54 8.86 -4.64
C THR A 21 12.56 8.07 -5.94
N ALA A 22 11.88 8.58 -6.96
CA ALA A 22 11.82 8.01 -8.31
C ALA A 22 11.72 9.14 -9.33
N ARG A 23 12.15 8.90 -10.57
CA ARG A 23 11.98 9.89 -11.64
C ARG A 23 10.59 9.76 -12.26
N ALA A 24 10.06 10.86 -12.81
CA ALA A 24 8.85 10.80 -13.61
C ALA A 24 9.07 9.86 -14.80
N GLY A 25 8.08 9.01 -15.07
CA GLY A 25 8.15 7.95 -16.09
C GLY A 25 8.71 6.62 -15.59
N GLU A 26 9.36 6.57 -14.42
CA GLU A 26 9.86 5.33 -13.83
C GLU A 26 8.79 4.64 -12.96
N SER A 27 9.03 3.37 -12.64
CA SER A 27 8.24 2.62 -11.67
C SER A 27 8.86 2.76 -10.27
N VAL A 28 8.03 2.83 -9.24
CA VAL A 28 8.46 2.87 -7.83
C VAL A 28 7.69 1.88 -6.99
N ILE A 29 8.38 1.25 -6.03
CA ILE A 29 7.76 0.39 -5.02
C ILE A 29 7.84 1.08 -3.67
N LEU A 30 6.69 1.32 -3.06
CA LEU A 30 6.55 1.81 -1.70
C LEU A 30 6.34 0.61 -0.79
N GLY A 31 7.29 0.38 0.13
CA GLY A 31 7.28 -0.78 1.02
C GLY A 31 6.13 -0.73 2.02
N CYS A 32 5.49 -1.87 2.24
CA CYS A 32 4.57 -2.09 3.35
C CYS A 32 4.70 -3.53 3.84
N ASP A 33 5.18 -3.71 5.06
CA ASP A 33 5.38 -5.03 5.65
C ASP A 33 4.08 -5.52 6.29
N VAL A 34 3.71 -6.78 6.03
CA VAL A 34 2.57 -7.45 6.71
C VAL A 34 3.09 -8.75 7.31
N SER A 35 3.15 -8.79 8.64
CA SER A 35 3.48 -9.98 9.41
C SER A 35 2.28 -10.94 9.43
N PRO A 36 2.46 -12.21 9.02
CA PRO A 36 1.46 -13.23 9.28
C PRO A 36 1.30 -13.44 10.80
N PRO A 37 0.10 -13.82 11.29
CA PRO A 37 -0.04 -14.39 12.62
C PRO A 37 0.89 -15.60 12.84
N LEU A 38 1.25 -15.85 14.10
CA LEU A 38 2.22 -16.87 14.51
C LEU A 38 1.81 -18.30 14.14
N ASP A 39 0.52 -18.55 13.93
CA ASP A 39 -0.04 -19.85 13.50
C ASP A 39 0.15 -20.12 11.99
N GLY A 40 0.77 -19.20 11.26
CA GLY A 40 1.03 -19.31 9.82
C GLY A 40 -0.21 -19.12 8.95
N GLN A 41 -1.39 -18.96 9.55
CA GLN A 41 -2.61 -18.68 8.81
C GLN A 41 -2.67 -17.19 8.51
N GLN A 42 -2.71 -16.81 7.23
CA GLN A 42 -2.92 -15.43 6.84
C GLN A 42 -4.43 -15.13 6.77
N PRO A 43 -5.04 -14.54 7.81
CA PRO A 43 -6.43 -14.12 7.75
C PRO A 43 -6.61 -13.13 6.58
N PRO A 44 -7.82 -13.01 6.03
CA PRO A 44 -8.14 -11.92 5.12
C PRO A 44 -7.75 -10.58 5.76
N TYR A 45 -6.97 -9.78 5.06
CA TYR A 45 -6.63 -8.42 5.45
C TYR A 45 -6.95 -7.48 4.29
N VAL A 46 -7.27 -6.24 4.64
CA VAL A 46 -7.43 -5.15 3.68
C VAL A 46 -6.11 -4.38 3.65
N VAL A 47 -5.62 -4.08 2.44
CA VAL A 47 -4.49 -3.18 2.26
C VAL A 47 -5.03 -1.80 1.89
N GLU A 48 -4.70 -0.80 2.71
CA GLU A 48 -5.10 0.58 2.48
C GLU A 48 -3.86 1.47 2.39
N TRP A 49 -3.76 2.20 1.29
CA TRP A 49 -2.75 3.23 1.09
C TRP A 49 -3.38 4.61 1.12
N PHE A 50 -2.77 5.51 1.88
CA PHE A 50 -3.22 6.86 2.15
C PHE A 50 -2.23 7.87 1.60
N LYS A 51 -2.71 9.10 1.34
CA LYS A 51 -1.85 10.27 1.12
C LYS A 51 -1.83 11.08 2.42
N PHE A 52 -0.65 11.54 2.85
CA PHE A 52 -0.55 12.45 4.00
C PHE A 52 -1.51 13.64 3.87
N GLY A 53 -2.29 13.92 4.91
CA GLY A 53 -3.29 14.99 4.94
C GLY A 53 -4.62 14.67 4.25
N VAL A 54 -4.79 13.47 3.68
CA VAL A 54 -6.04 13.02 3.04
C VAL A 54 -6.65 11.89 3.88
N PRO A 55 -7.89 12.03 4.39
CA PRO A 55 -8.49 11.05 5.30
C PRO A 55 -9.01 9.78 4.61
N ILE A 56 -9.14 9.79 3.28
CA ILE A 56 -9.68 8.68 2.49
C ILE A 56 -8.51 7.96 1.80
N PRO A 57 -8.42 6.62 1.86
CA PRO A 57 -7.38 5.89 1.14
C PRO A 57 -7.57 6.02 -0.37
N PHE A 58 -6.46 6.19 -1.09
CA PHE A 58 -6.48 6.32 -2.56
C PHE A 58 -6.30 4.96 -3.26
N PHE A 59 -5.93 3.92 -2.52
CA PHE A 59 -5.87 2.55 -2.99
C PHE A 59 -6.31 1.60 -1.88
N ILE A 60 -7.31 0.77 -2.18
CA ILE A 60 -7.83 -0.27 -1.29
C ILE A 60 -7.83 -1.58 -2.06
N ASN A 61 -7.23 -2.62 -1.48
CA ASN A 61 -7.26 -3.97 -2.04
C ASN A 61 -7.73 -4.98 -0.99
N PHE A 62 -8.68 -5.82 -1.39
CA PHE A 62 -9.18 -6.91 -0.55
C PHE A 62 -9.41 -8.19 -1.37
N ARG A 63 -8.52 -9.17 -1.19
CA ARG A 63 -8.64 -10.55 -1.71
C ARG A 63 -8.99 -10.59 -3.21
N PHE A 64 -10.20 -11.04 -3.55
CA PHE A 64 -10.66 -11.30 -4.91
C PHE A 64 -11.49 -10.15 -5.51
N TYR A 65 -11.67 -9.06 -4.78
CA TYR A 65 -12.37 -7.89 -5.29
C TYR A 65 -11.41 -7.01 -6.10
N PRO A 66 -11.88 -6.40 -7.21
CA PRO A 66 -11.12 -5.38 -7.91
C PRO A 66 -10.68 -4.28 -6.94
N PRO A 67 -9.43 -3.78 -7.03
CA PRO A 67 -8.99 -2.71 -6.14
C PRO A 67 -9.79 -1.43 -6.37
N HIS A 68 -10.13 -0.75 -5.30
CA HIS A 68 -10.62 0.64 -5.39
C HIS A 68 -9.40 1.54 -5.53
N VAL A 69 -9.33 2.29 -6.62
CA VAL A 69 -8.19 3.15 -6.94
C VAL A 69 -8.70 4.54 -7.27
N ASP A 70 -8.06 5.57 -6.70
CA ASP A 70 -8.30 6.95 -7.06
C ASP A 70 -8.05 7.16 -8.57
N PRO A 71 -8.90 7.93 -9.28
CA PRO A 71 -8.75 8.17 -10.71
C PRO A 71 -7.35 8.64 -11.12
N GLU A 72 -6.66 9.41 -10.27
CA GLU A 72 -5.29 9.88 -10.50
C GLU A 72 -4.32 8.69 -10.71
N TYR A 73 -4.52 7.58 -9.99
CA TYR A 73 -3.64 6.41 -9.96
C TYR A 73 -4.17 5.21 -10.74
N THR A 74 -5.34 5.34 -11.36
CA THR A 74 -5.98 4.25 -12.11
C THR A 74 -5.07 3.77 -13.24
N GLY A 75 -4.90 2.44 -13.34
CA GLY A 75 -4.02 1.81 -14.33
C GLY A 75 -2.52 1.94 -14.01
N ARG A 76 -2.14 2.59 -12.91
CA ARG A 76 -0.75 2.78 -12.48
C ARG A 76 -0.43 2.18 -11.13
N ALA A 77 -1.42 2.11 -10.23
CA ALA A 77 -1.26 1.56 -8.90
C ALA A 77 -1.64 0.07 -8.85
N SER A 78 -0.75 -0.77 -8.33
CA SER A 78 -0.98 -2.19 -8.08
C SER A 78 -0.23 -2.68 -6.85
N LEU A 79 -0.65 -3.80 -6.27
CA LEU A 79 0.14 -4.45 -5.22
C LEU A 79 1.40 -5.09 -5.80
N HIS A 80 2.50 -4.98 -5.04
CA HIS A 80 3.75 -5.69 -5.25
C HIS A 80 4.01 -6.61 -4.06
N GLY A 81 4.02 -7.93 -4.30
CA GLY A 81 4.13 -8.90 -3.22
C GLY A 81 2.88 -8.94 -2.34
N LYS A 82 3.02 -8.60 -1.05
CA LYS A 82 1.91 -8.66 -0.07
C LYS A 82 1.10 -7.37 -0.03
N ALA A 83 1.68 -6.30 0.50
CA ALA A 83 1.00 -5.02 0.72
C ALA A 83 1.75 -3.82 0.15
N SER A 84 2.97 -4.00 -0.35
CA SER A 84 3.75 -2.92 -0.97
C SER A 84 3.00 -2.40 -2.21
N LEU A 85 3.07 -1.09 -2.45
CA LEU A 85 2.43 -0.46 -3.59
C LEU A 85 3.43 -0.20 -4.69
N GLN A 86 3.15 -0.68 -5.89
CA GLN A 86 3.84 -0.27 -7.10
C GLN A 86 3.05 0.86 -7.77
N ILE A 87 3.75 1.91 -8.20
CA ILE A 87 3.20 2.98 -9.04
C ILE A 87 4.01 3.00 -10.33
N ASP A 88 3.35 2.77 -11.47
CA ASP A 88 3.98 2.69 -12.78
C ASP A 88 3.09 3.29 -13.89
N PRO A 89 3.49 4.39 -14.56
CA PRO A 89 4.66 5.23 -14.26
C PRO A 89 4.37 6.25 -13.16
N VAL A 90 5.42 6.72 -12.48
CA VAL A 90 5.36 7.92 -11.61
C VAL A 90 5.13 9.17 -12.47
N ARG A 91 4.31 10.11 -11.98
CA ARG A 91 4.06 11.41 -12.61
C ARG A 91 4.72 12.53 -11.81
N SER A 92 5.06 13.62 -12.49
CA SER A 92 5.53 14.87 -11.87
C SER A 92 4.38 15.64 -11.22
#